data_AF-A0A8J3LWI0-F1
#
_entry.id   AF-A0A8J3LWI0-F1
#
_cell.length_a   1.000
_cell.length_b   1.000
_cell.length_c   1.000
_cell.angle_alpha   90.00
_cell.angle_beta   90.00
_cell.angle_gamma   90.00
#
_symmetry.space_group_name_H-M   'P 1'
#
loop_
_entity.id
_entity.type
_entity.pdbx_description
1 polymer ?
#
loop_
_entity_poly.entity_id
_entity_poly.type
_entity_poly.pdbx_seq_one_letter_code
_entity_poly.pdbx_strand_id
1 'polypeptide(L)'
;MGRWFGLWYGGNGYSPPEPDDLEEFSSLADARAKLADRYRHGYSYRSRFAFISREPADVLTPCVGDDCAITLYGSRDALDYPDRRLFLGPHGGVRSEHC
;
A
#
# COMPACT_ATOMS: atom_id res chain seq x y z
N MET A 1 -3.48 15.13 12.08
CA MET A 1 -2.94 13.88 11.50
C MET A 1 -4.13 12.99 11.22
N GLY A 2 -4.47 12.79 9.94
CA GLY A 2 -5.56 11.92 9.53
C GLY A 2 -5.04 10.51 9.24
N ARG A 3 -5.86 9.50 9.57
CA ARG A 3 -5.66 8.12 9.11
C ARG A 3 -5.84 8.07 7.60
N TRP A 4 -5.15 7.12 6.98
CA TRP A 4 -5.29 6.85 5.54
C TRP A 4 -5.63 5.39 5.35
N PHE A 5 -6.38 5.10 4.29
CA PHE A 5 -6.79 3.75 3.96
C PHE A 5 -6.26 3.41 2.59
N GLY A 6 -5.64 2.25 2.41
CA GLY A 6 -4.93 1.94 1.17
C GLY A 6 -5.16 0.54 0.65
N LEU A 7 -5.30 0.46 -0.67
CA LEU A 7 -5.31 -0.78 -1.44
C LEU A 7 -4.02 -0.92 -2.23
N TRP A 8 -3.41 -2.09 -2.13
CA TRP A 8 -2.14 -2.41 -2.79
C TRP A 8 -2.40 -2.96 -4.18
N TYR A 9 -1.80 -2.34 -5.19
CA TYR A 9 -1.82 -2.80 -6.58
C TYR A 9 -0.42 -3.20 -7.03
N GLY A 10 -0.37 -4.16 -7.95
CA GLY A 10 0.88 -4.62 -8.57
C GLY A 10 1.77 -5.46 -7.65
N GLY A 11 2.84 -5.98 -8.23
CA GLY A 11 3.64 -7.07 -7.68
C GLY A 11 3.30 -8.38 -8.37
N ASN A 12 4.33 -9.04 -8.90
CA ASN A 12 4.18 -10.30 -9.61
C ASN A 12 3.45 -11.34 -8.73
N GLY A 13 2.38 -11.94 -9.27
CA GLY A 13 1.57 -12.93 -8.58
C GLY A 13 0.46 -12.40 -7.67
N TYR A 14 0.26 -11.07 -7.59
CA TYR A 14 -0.87 -10.49 -6.86
C TYR A 14 -2.09 -10.36 -7.76
N SER A 15 -3.23 -10.89 -7.29
CA SER A 15 -4.54 -10.54 -7.84
C SER A 15 -4.84 -9.05 -7.59
N PRO A 16 -5.73 -8.43 -8.37
CA PRO A 16 -6.27 -7.12 -8.04
C PRO A 16 -6.79 -7.10 -6.59
N PRO A 17 -6.56 -6.01 -5.83
CA PRO A 17 -7.02 -5.92 -4.45
C PRO A 17 -8.54 -5.84 -4.37
N GLU A 18 -9.10 -6.49 -3.36
CA GLU A 18 -10.52 -6.44 -3.02
C GLU A 18 -10.78 -5.41 -1.92
N PRO A 19 -12.02 -4.92 -1.75
CA PRO A 19 -12.35 -3.97 -0.67
C PRO A 19 -11.95 -4.46 0.73
N ASP A 20 -11.94 -5.77 0.96
CA ASP A 20 -11.54 -6.36 2.25
C ASP A 20 -10.02 -6.40 2.48
N ASP A 21 -9.22 -6.11 1.45
CA ASP A 21 -7.76 -5.94 1.55
C ASP A 21 -7.35 -4.55 2.05
N LEU A 22 -8.34 -3.68 2.34
CA LEU A 22 -8.10 -2.31 2.76
C LEU A 22 -7.28 -2.26 4.05
N GLU A 23 -6.13 -1.59 3.95
CA GLU A 23 -5.18 -1.42 5.05
C GLU A 23 -5.28 -0.01 5.64
N GLU A 24 -5.25 0.10 6.96
CA GLU A 24 -5.13 1.38 7.66
C GLU A 24 -3.66 1.79 7.85
N PHE A 25 -3.37 3.05 7.55
CA PHE A 25 -2.09 3.70 7.80
C PHE A 25 -2.27 4.86 8.78
N SER A 26 -1.32 5.00 9.69
CA SER A 26 -1.33 6.07 10.69
C SER A 26 -1.13 7.47 10.07
N SER A 27 -0.46 7.51 8.91
CA SER A 27 -0.20 8.73 8.14
C SER A 27 0.20 8.42 6.69
N LEU A 28 0.22 9.44 5.84
CA LEU A 28 0.77 9.31 4.49
C LEU A 28 2.28 8.94 4.51
N ALA A 29 3.03 9.41 5.50
CA ALA A 29 4.45 9.10 5.64
C ALA A 29 4.67 7.62 5.94
N ASP A 30 3.79 7.03 6.75
CA ASP A 30 3.77 5.60 7.09
C ASP A 30 3.53 4.75 5.84
N ALA A 31 2.52 5.09 5.04
CA ALA A 31 2.26 4.43 3.75
C ALA A 31 3.45 4.51 2.78
N ARG A 32 4.11 5.68 2.71
CA ARG A 32 5.33 5.85 1.88
C ARG A 32 6.49 5.01 2.40
N ALA A 33 6.73 4.99 3.70
CA ALA A 33 7.78 4.20 4.31
C ALA A 33 7.57 2.71 4.03
N LYS A 34 6.33 2.23 4.16
CA LYS A 34 5.98 0.83 3.91
C LYS A 34 6.16 0.41 2.43
N LEU A 35 5.83 1.27 1.47
CA LEU A 35 6.12 0.99 0.05
C LEU A 35 7.64 0.93 -0.23
N ALA A 36 8.42 1.85 0.36
CA ALA A 36 9.86 1.86 0.23
C ALA A 36 10.52 0.64 0.87
N ASP A 37 10.01 0.22 2.03
CA ASP A 37 10.45 -1.00 2.71
C ASP A 37 10.21 -2.23 1.83
N ARG A 38 9.00 -2.38 1.30
CA ARG A 38 8.64 -3.48 0.39
C ARG A 38 9.54 -3.54 -0.85
N TYR A 39 9.90 -2.40 -1.42
CA TYR A 39 10.84 -2.34 -2.55
C TYR A 39 12.25 -2.84 -2.18
N ARG A 40 12.76 -2.47 -0.99
CA ARG A 40 14.12 -2.80 -0.55
C ARG A 40 14.27 -4.19 0.05
N HIS A 41 13.21 -4.64 0.71
CA HIS A 41 13.24 -5.76 1.66
C HIS A 41 12.17 -6.82 1.38
N GLY A 42 11.38 -6.64 0.31
CA GLY A 42 10.48 -7.66 -0.20
C GLY A 42 11.18 -9.02 -0.30
N TYR A 43 10.43 -10.08 -0.03
CA TYR A 43 10.85 -11.48 0.02
C TYR A 43 11.80 -11.85 1.17
N SER A 44 12.41 -10.87 1.85
CA SER A 44 13.37 -11.11 2.94
C SER A 44 12.75 -10.93 4.34
N TYR A 45 11.73 -10.07 4.46
CA TYR A 45 11.09 -9.76 5.74
C TYR A 45 9.56 -9.79 5.64
N ARG A 46 8.91 -10.22 6.72
CA ARG A 46 7.45 -10.13 6.84
C ARG A 46 7.08 -8.68 7.13
N SER A 47 6.08 -8.19 6.40
CA SER A 47 5.49 -6.88 6.64
C SER A 47 4.13 -7.07 7.31
N ARG A 48 3.86 -6.30 8.35
CA ARG A 48 2.58 -6.34 9.06
C ARG A 48 1.54 -5.53 8.29
N PHE A 49 0.42 -6.14 7.95
CA PHE A 49 -0.73 -5.50 7.34
C PHE A 49 -1.82 -5.25 8.37
N ALA A 50 -2.20 -3.98 8.54
CA ALA A 50 -3.28 -3.57 9.43
C ALA A 50 -4.60 -3.52 8.67
N PHE A 51 -5.12 -4.70 8.30
CA PHE A 51 -6.40 -4.80 7.60
C PHE A 51 -7.55 -4.30 8.48
N ILE A 52 -8.55 -3.69 7.84
CA ILE A 52 -9.73 -3.15 8.54
C ILE A 52 -10.84 -4.18 8.63
N SER A 53 -11.09 -4.88 7.52
CA SER A 53 -12.20 -5.83 7.39
C SER A 53 -11.82 -7.27 7.80
N ARG A 54 -10.56 -7.51 8.17
CA ARG A 54 -10.07 -8.82 8.62
C ARG A 54 -8.92 -8.68 9.61
N GLU A 55 -8.53 -9.80 10.21
CA GLU A 55 -7.44 -9.85 11.17
C GLU A 55 -6.13 -9.33 10.57
N PRO A 56 -5.36 -8.51 11.31
CA PRO A 56 -4.02 -8.10 10.91
C PRO A 56 -3.13 -9.31 10.66
N ALA A 57 -2.25 -9.21 9.66
CA ALA A 57 -1.40 -10.33 9.27
C ALA A 57 0.05 -9.91 9.00
N ASP A 58 0.99 -10.74 9.42
CA ASP A 58 2.39 -10.63 9.03
C ASP A 58 2.63 -11.43 7.75
N VAL A 59 2.77 -10.75 6.62
CA VAL A 59 2.82 -11.35 5.29
C VAL A 59 4.22 -11.20 4.69
N LEU A 60 4.77 -12.29 4.16
CA LEU A 60 5.94 -12.20 3.31
C LEU A 60 5.48 -11.65 1.95
N THR A 61 5.88 -10.42 1.65
CA THR A 61 5.55 -9.77 0.38
C THR A 61 6.61 -10.13 -0.67
N PRO A 62 6.29 -10.24 -1.97
CA PRO A 62 7.27 -10.47 -3.01
C PRO A 62 8.12 -9.21 -3.22
N CYS A 63 9.21 -9.37 -3.96
CA CYS A 63 9.88 -8.23 -4.58
C CYS A 63 8.90 -7.49 -5.51
N VAL A 64 8.88 -6.17 -5.40
CA VAL A 64 7.99 -5.29 -6.18
C VAL A 64 8.81 -4.30 -7.00
N GLY A 65 8.28 -3.90 -8.16
CA GLY A 65 8.91 -2.95 -9.07
C GLY A 65 8.08 -1.69 -9.27
N ASP A 66 8.30 -1.03 -10.40
CA ASP A 66 7.55 0.13 -10.87
C ASP A 66 6.04 -0.15 -11.10
N ASP A 67 5.66 -1.43 -11.17
CA ASP A 67 4.28 -1.89 -11.25
C ASP A 67 3.51 -1.77 -9.92
N CYS A 68 4.21 -1.62 -8.79
CA CYS A 68 3.58 -1.59 -7.48
C CYS A 68 3.17 -0.18 -7.05
N ALA A 69 1.93 -0.09 -6.56
CA ALA A 69 1.31 1.14 -6.10
C ALA A 69 0.41 0.90 -4.88
N ILE A 70 0.12 1.99 -4.17
CA ILE A 70 -0.93 2.06 -3.15
C ILE A 70 -1.92 3.13 -3.60
N THR A 71 -3.17 2.75 -3.81
CA THR A 71 -4.27 3.72 -3.95
C THR A 71 -4.76 4.07 -2.56
N LEU A 72 -4.82 5.36 -2.23
CA LEU A 72 -5.12 5.86 -0.90
C LEU A 72 -6.42 6.67 -0.87
N TYR A 73 -7.14 6.50 0.24
CA TYR A 73 -8.42 7.11 0.54
C TYR A 73 -8.35 7.82 1.89
N GLY A 74 -8.97 8.99 1.98
CA GLY A 74 -9.14 9.75 3.22
C GLY A 74 -10.25 9.20 4.12
N SER A 75 -11.08 8.30 3.58
CA SER A 75 -12.15 7.59 4.30
C SER A 75 -12.18 6.12 3.90
N ARG A 76 -12.50 5.25 4.86
CA ARG A 76 -12.65 3.80 4.62
C ARG A 76 -13.86 3.46 3.75
N ASP A 77 -14.87 4.33 3.74
CA ASP A 77 -16.17 4.07 3.12
C ASP A 77 -16.27 4.68 1.70
N ALA A 78 -15.26 5.43 1.24
CA ALA A 78 -15.28 6.19 -0.01
C ALA A 78 -14.31 5.61 -1.06
N LEU A 79 -14.39 4.29 -1.31
CA LEU A 79 -13.43 3.60 -2.19
C LEU A 79 -13.58 3.91 -3.69
N ASP A 80 -14.69 4.52 -4.08
CA ASP A 80 -14.93 4.96 -5.47
C ASP A 80 -14.13 6.23 -5.84
N TYR A 81 -13.64 6.97 -4.85
CA TYR A 81 -12.98 8.27 -5.04
C TYR A 81 -11.61 8.25 -4.36
N PRO A 82 -10.57 7.74 -5.05
CA PRO A 82 -9.22 7.78 -4.50
C PRO A 82 -8.77 9.23 -4.34
N ASP A 83 -8.12 9.52 -3.21
CA ASP A 83 -7.57 10.86 -2.93
C ASP A 83 -6.15 11.00 -3.47
N ARG A 84 -5.38 9.90 -3.38
CA ARG A 84 -3.96 9.88 -3.75
C ARG A 84 -3.54 8.51 -4.26
N ARG A 85 -2.47 8.50 -5.03
CA ARG A 85 -1.76 7.28 -5.40
C ARG A 85 -0.28 7.39 -5.04
N LEU A 86 0.25 6.39 -4.35
CA LEU A 86 1.68 6.19 -4.13
C LEU A 86 2.20 5.14 -5.08
N PHE A 87 3.39 5.35 -5.65
CA PHE A 87 4.00 4.40 -6.57
C PHE A 87 5.52 4.53 -6.54
N LEU A 88 6.20 3.48 -7.01
CA LEU A 88 7.65 3.46 -7.11
C LEU A 88 8.10 4.19 -8.37
N GLY A 89 8.87 5.26 -8.18
CA GLY A 89 9.57 5.94 -9.26
C GLY A 89 10.88 5.24 -9.63
N PRO A 90 11.61 5.79 -10.62
CA PRO A 90 12.92 5.29 -10.99
C PRO A 90 13.84 5.15 -9.77
N HIS A 91 14.58 4.04 -9.69
CA HIS A 91 15.50 3.71 -8.60
C HIS A 91 14.86 3.55 -7.20
N GLY A 92 13.55 3.29 -7.12
CA GLY A 92 12.88 2.97 -5.85
C GLY A 92 12.45 4.16 -5.01
N GLY A 93 12.51 5.38 -5.56
CA GLY A 93 11.99 6.56 -4.88
C GLY A 93 10.46 6.58 -4.87
N VAL A 94 9.83 6.64 -3.70
CA VAL A 94 8.36 6.68 -3.59
C VAL A 94 7.81 8.04 -4.00
N ARG A 95 6.98 8.04 -5.05
CA ARG A 95 6.27 9.20 -5.58
C ARG A 95 4.82 9.20 -5.10
N SER A 96 4.20 10.38 -5.17
CA SER A 96 2.80 10.59 -4.78
C SER A 96 2.13 11.52 -5.77
N GLU A 97 0.94 11.17 -6.24
CA GLU A 97 0.08 12.03 -7.05
C GLU A 97 -1.31 12.15 -6.42
N HIS A 98 -2.01 13.22 -6.77
CA HIS A 98 -3.43 13.40 -6.45
C HIS A 98 -4.27 12.75 -7.55
N CYS A 99 -5.39 12.13 -7.16
CA CYS A 99 -6.32 11.47 -8.06
C CYS A 99 -7.55 12.33 -8.35
#